data_AF-A0A8C9W608-F1
#
_entry.id   AF-A0A8C9W608-F1
#
_cell.length_a   1.000
_cell.length_b   1.000
_cell.length_c   1.000
_cell.angle_alpha   90.00
_cell.angle_beta   90.00
_cell.angle_gamma   90.00
#
_symmetry.space_group_name_H-M   'P 1'
#
loop_
_entity.id
_entity.type
_entity.pdbx_description
1 polymer ?
#
loop_
_entity_poly.entity_id
_entity_poly.type
_entity_poly.pdbx_seq_one_letter_code
_entity_poly.pdbx_strand_id
1 'polypeptide(L)'
;MVLMTLCRPRLLQLTLAIIKPDAVAHPLILEALHEKILENNFIIIRSKELQWQKQDSERFYAEHSGRFFYQRLVEYMSSGPMRAYILARENAISQWRELMGPTKVFRARYTSPTTIRALYGLTDTRNTTHGSDSEVSAHREIAFFFPDFSMKEWMEQSEPSFRTGRVHYDQQRMVHTLLVQS
;
A
#
# COMPACT_ATOMS: atom_id res chain seq x y z
N MET A 1 4.12 28.49 -32.67
CA MET A 1 3.32 27.26 -32.44
C MET A 1 4.11 26.38 -31.50
N VAL A 2 3.83 26.46 -30.20
CA VAL A 2 4.47 25.58 -29.21
C VAL A 2 3.85 24.20 -29.37
N LEU A 3 4.63 23.24 -29.85
CA LEU A 3 4.23 21.84 -29.91
C LEU A 3 4.01 21.39 -28.45
N MET A 4 2.75 21.37 -28.00
CA MET A 4 2.39 20.69 -26.76
C MET A 4 2.66 19.20 -27.01
N THR A 5 3.82 18.73 -26.57
CA THR A 5 4.11 17.31 -26.49
C THR A 5 3.05 16.71 -25.58
N LEU A 6 2.03 16.08 -26.18
CA LEU A 6 1.03 15.31 -25.46
C LEU A 6 1.78 14.18 -24.73
N CYS A 7 2.14 14.41 -23.46
CA CYS A 7 2.64 13.36 -22.60
C CYS A 7 1.58 12.26 -22.57
N ARG A 8 1.84 11.15 -23.27
CA ARG A 8 1.01 9.96 -23.14
C ARG A 8 1.03 9.58 -21.67
N PRO A 9 -0.13 9.39 -21.01
CA PRO A 9 -0.14 9.00 -19.61
C PRO A 9 0.61 7.68 -19.48
N ARG A 10 1.58 7.63 -18.56
CA ARG A 10 2.40 6.43 -18.35
C ARG A 10 1.57 5.33 -17.69
N LEU A 11 1.90 4.08 -17.97
CA LEU A 11 1.20 2.91 -17.42
C LEU A 11 1.22 2.95 -15.89
N LEU A 12 0.08 2.60 -15.29
CA LEU A 12 -0.02 2.42 -13.85
C LEU A 12 0.68 1.13 -13.44
N GLN A 13 1.39 1.21 -12.31
CA GLN A 13 1.94 0.06 -11.62
C GLN A 13 1.07 -0.22 -10.39
N LEU A 14 0.93 -1.49 -10.03
CA LEU A 14 0.26 -1.90 -8.80
C LEU A 14 1.28 -2.23 -7.70
N THR A 15 0.93 -1.92 -6.45
CA THR A 15 1.70 -2.30 -5.26
C THR A 15 0.75 -2.72 -4.14
N LEU A 16 1.20 -3.63 -3.27
CA LEU A 16 0.53 -3.86 -2.00
C LEU A 16 0.92 -2.76 -1.01
N ALA A 17 -0.07 -2.22 -0.31
CA ALA A 17 0.15 -1.44 0.90
C ALA A 17 -0.57 -2.08 2.08
N ILE A 18 0.10 -2.17 3.23
CA ILE A 18 -0.52 -2.61 4.48
C ILE A 18 -0.32 -1.53 5.53
N ILE A 19 -1.39 -1.15 6.21
CA ILE A 19 -1.40 -0.38 7.44
C ILE A 19 -1.46 -1.37 8.59
N LYS A 20 -0.42 -1.37 9.41
CA LYS A 20 -0.16 -2.39 10.43
C LYS A 20 -0.99 -2.14 11.71
N PRO A 21 -1.04 -3.12 12.64
CA PRO A 21 -1.88 -3.00 13.83
C PRO A 21 -1.62 -1.80 14.72
N ASP A 22 -0.38 -1.30 14.79
CA ASP A 22 -0.05 -0.08 15.53
C ASP A 22 -0.83 1.15 15.03
N ALA A 23 -0.93 1.33 13.72
CA ALA A 23 -1.68 2.44 13.13
C ALA A 23 -3.19 2.21 13.16
N VAL A 24 -3.67 0.99 12.87
CA VAL A 24 -5.11 0.71 12.85
C VAL A 24 -5.74 0.86 14.24
N ALA A 25 -4.99 0.56 15.30
CA ALA A 25 -5.45 0.78 16.68
C ALA A 25 -5.67 2.26 17.04
N HIS A 26 -5.20 3.21 16.23
CA HIS A 26 -5.33 4.65 16.48
C HIS A 26 -6.12 5.31 15.33
N PRO A 27 -7.44 5.58 15.50
CA PRO A 27 -8.31 6.07 14.43
C PRO A 27 -7.79 7.31 13.70
N LEU A 28 -7.26 8.30 14.44
CA LEU A 28 -6.70 9.52 13.85
C LEU A 28 -5.45 9.27 13.00
N ILE A 29 -4.62 8.30 13.38
CA ILE A 29 -3.46 7.90 12.57
C ILE A 29 -3.95 7.18 11.31
N LEU A 30 -4.93 6.27 11.44
CA LEU A 30 -5.49 5.55 10.30
C LEU A 30 -6.10 6.50 9.27
N GLU A 31 -6.85 7.52 9.73
CA GLU A 31 -7.42 8.57 8.89
C GLU A 31 -6.31 9.39 8.20
N ALA A 32 -5.32 9.89 8.95
CA ALA A 32 -4.21 10.66 8.37
C ALA A 32 -3.39 9.86 7.35
N LEU A 33 -3.21 8.54 7.56
CA LEU A 33 -2.54 7.67 6.59
C LEU A 33 -3.37 7.49 5.32
N HIS A 34 -4.68 7.39 5.47
CA HIS A 34 -5.59 7.28 4.34
C HIS A 34 -5.59 8.57 3.50
N GLU A 35 -5.66 9.74 4.15
CA GLU A 35 -5.54 11.04 3.49
C GLU A 35 -4.21 11.16 2.74
N LYS A 36 -3.08 10.79 3.38
CA LYS A 36 -1.77 10.80 2.73
C LYS A 36 -1.71 9.95 1.46
N ILE A 37 -2.40 8.82 1.42
CA ILE A 37 -2.50 7.98 0.20
C ILE A 37 -3.20 8.78 -0.92
N LEU A 38 -4.34 9.41 -0.61
CA LEU A 38 -5.12 10.19 -1.57
C LEU A 38 -4.35 11.44 -2.06
N GLU A 39 -3.77 12.21 -1.14
CA GLU A 39 -2.98 13.41 -1.44
C GLU A 39 -1.75 13.12 -2.32
N ASN A 40 -1.19 11.90 -2.21
CA ASN A 40 -0.07 11.45 -3.03
C ASN A 40 -0.51 10.76 -4.34
N ASN A 41 -1.74 11.02 -4.78
CA ASN A 41 -2.30 10.58 -6.06
C ASN A 41 -2.26 9.06 -6.27
N PHE A 42 -2.38 8.28 -5.18
CA PHE A 42 -2.60 6.85 -5.30
C PHE A 42 -4.07 6.56 -5.57
N ILE A 43 -4.31 5.75 -6.58
CA ILE A 43 -5.62 5.20 -6.88
C ILE A 43 -5.78 3.92 -6.07
N ILE A 44 -6.74 3.91 -5.15
CA ILE A 44 -7.07 2.72 -4.34
C ILE A 44 -7.97 1.79 -5.16
N ILE A 45 -7.49 0.62 -5.57
CA ILE A 45 -8.22 -0.33 -6.41
C ILE A 45 -9.06 -1.32 -5.59
N ARG A 46 -8.49 -1.77 -4.48
CA ARG A 46 -9.14 -2.62 -3.48
C ARG A 46 -8.67 -2.20 -2.11
N SER A 47 -9.55 -2.34 -1.14
CA SER A 47 -9.25 -2.20 0.28
C SER A 47 -9.86 -3.40 1.00
N LYS A 48 -9.21 -3.85 2.07
CA LYS A 48 -9.82 -4.80 3.00
C LYS A 48 -9.26 -4.62 4.41
N GLU A 49 -10.12 -4.79 5.39
CA GLU A 49 -9.71 -5.00 6.78
C GLU A 49 -9.56 -6.49 7.04
N LEU A 50 -8.57 -6.84 7.85
CA LEU A 50 -8.33 -8.22 8.22
C LEU A 50 -7.60 -8.28 9.56
N GLN A 51 -7.74 -9.41 10.23
CA GLN A 51 -6.97 -9.72 11.42
C GLN A 51 -6.38 -11.12 11.23
N TRP A 52 -5.06 -11.19 11.21
CA TRP A 52 -4.34 -12.43 11.00
C TRP A 52 -4.16 -13.21 12.29
N GLN A 53 -4.28 -14.53 12.18
CA GLN A 53 -3.78 -15.42 13.21
C GLN A 53 -2.27 -15.58 13.04
N LYS A 54 -1.60 -16.13 14.05
CA LYS A 54 -0.15 -16.37 14.02
C LYS A 54 0.28 -17.14 12.76
N GLN A 55 -0.47 -18.18 12.39
CA GLN A 55 -0.18 -19.04 11.23
C GLN A 55 -0.23 -18.26 9.90
N ASP A 56 -1.14 -17.29 9.75
CA ASP A 56 -1.19 -16.45 8.55
C ASP A 56 0.08 -15.60 8.43
N SER A 57 0.50 -15.02 9.55
CA SER A 57 1.71 -14.19 9.62
C SER A 57 2.97 -15.02 9.35
N GLU A 58 3.05 -16.25 9.86
CA GLU A 58 4.16 -17.17 9.59
C GLU A 58 4.23 -17.56 8.12
N ARG A 59 3.08 -17.87 7.49
CA ARG A 59 3.01 -18.16 6.05
C ARG A 59 3.49 -16.98 5.22
N PHE A 60 3.04 -15.77 5.54
CA PHE A 60 3.39 -14.59 4.77
C PHE A 60 4.88 -14.21 4.90
N TYR A 61 5.42 -14.26 6.12
CA TYR A 61 6.81 -13.90 6.41
C TYR A 61 7.78 -15.09 6.39
N ALA A 62 7.41 -16.21 5.76
CA ALA A 62 8.23 -17.43 5.74
C ALA A 62 9.66 -17.19 5.23
N GLU A 63 9.86 -16.26 4.30
CA GLU A 63 11.18 -15.83 3.79
C GLU A 63 12.10 -15.18 4.85
N HIS A 64 11.54 -14.81 6.00
CA HIS A 64 12.28 -14.26 7.14
C HIS A 64 12.49 -15.30 8.25
N SER A 65 12.04 -16.55 8.06
CA SER A 65 12.27 -17.62 9.02
C SER A 65 13.76 -17.75 9.37
N GLY A 66 14.05 -17.95 10.66
CA GLY A 66 15.42 -18.00 11.19
C GLY A 66 16.10 -16.65 11.42
N ARG A 67 15.52 -15.53 10.98
CA ARG A 67 16.05 -14.19 11.33
C ARG A 67 15.69 -13.82 12.77
N PHE A 68 16.59 -13.12 13.47
CA PHE A 68 16.42 -12.77 14.89
C PHE A 68 15.13 -11.97 15.19
N PHE A 69 14.58 -11.27 14.21
CA PHE A 69 13.36 -10.46 14.36
C PHE A 69 12.07 -11.20 13.96
N TYR A 70 12.16 -12.43 13.44
CA TYR A 70 11.04 -13.14 12.83
C TYR A 70 9.88 -13.36 13.78
N GLN A 71 10.13 -13.94 14.96
CA GLN A 71 9.07 -14.21 15.94
C GLN A 71 8.37 -12.93 16.38
N ARG A 72 9.12 -11.86 16.65
CA ARG A 72 8.55 -10.54 16.99
C ARG A 72 7.70 -9.98 15.85
N LEU A 73 8.11 -10.16 14.60
CA LEU A 73 7.35 -9.70 13.43
C LEU A 73 6.04 -10.48 13.29
N VAL A 74 6.09 -11.80 13.42
CA VAL A 74 4.93 -12.69 13.37
C VAL A 74 3.92 -12.34 14.47
N GLU A 75 4.38 -12.30 15.73
CA GLU A 75 3.53 -11.96 16.88
C GLU A 75 2.88 -10.60 16.70
N TYR A 76 3.67 -9.61 16.27
CA TYR A 76 3.18 -8.26 16.04
C TYR A 76 2.11 -8.20 14.95
N MET A 77 2.34 -8.84 13.80
CA MET A 77 1.36 -8.79 12.71
C MET A 77 0.08 -9.57 13.02
N SER A 78 0.13 -10.51 13.97
CA SER A 78 -1.05 -11.18 14.52
C SER A 78 -1.70 -10.50 15.74
N SER A 79 -1.18 -9.35 16.20
CA SER A 79 -1.60 -8.76 17.48
C SER A 79 -2.90 -7.95 17.39
N GLY A 80 -3.48 -7.76 16.20
CA GLY A 80 -4.67 -6.94 16.02
C GLY A 80 -5.06 -6.76 14.56
N PRO A 81 -6.10 -5.95 14.28
CA PRO A 81 -6.55 -5.67 12.93
C PRO A 81 -5.50 -4.89 12.14
N MET A 82 -5.46 -5.13 10.84
CA MET A 82 -4.67 -4.39 9.86
C MET A 82 -5.56 -4.02 8.68
N ARG A 83 -5.10 -3.10 7.83
CA ARG A 83 -5.80 -2.74 6.59
C ARG A 83 -4.86 -2.91 5.40
N ALA A 84 -5.30 -3.66 4.40
CA ALA A 84 -4.55 -3.88 3.17
C ALA A 84 -5.21 -3.13 2.02
N TYR A 85 -4.39 -2.65 1.09
CA TYR A 85 -4.81 -1.96 -0.12
C TYR A 85 -4.04 -2.49 -1.33
N ILE A 86 -4.73 -2.56 -2.47
CA ILE A 86 -4.09 -2.56 -3.77
C ILE A 86 -4.05 -1.10 -4.24
N LEU A 87 -2.87 -0.53 -4.35
CA LEU A 87 -2.67 0.84 -4.81
C LEU A 87 -2.16 0.85 -6.25
N ALA A 88 -2.68 1.76 -7.07
CA ALA A 88 -2.23 2.01 -8.44
C ALA A 88 -1.71 3.44 -8.59
N ARG A 89 -0.56 3.58 -9.24
CA ARG A 89 0.06 4.87 -9.60
C ARG A 89 1.17 4.61 -10.62
N GLU A 90 1.55 5.61 -11.38
CA GLU A 90 2.83 5.55 -12.10
C GLU A 90 3.97 5.32 -11.09
N ASN A 91 4.77 4.26 -11.31
CA ASN A 91 5.84 3.84 -10.40
C ASN A 91 5.36 3.61 -8.95
N ALA A 92 4.15 3.05 -8.76
CA ALA A 92 3.52 2.89 -7.45
C ALA A 92 4.42 2.24 -6.38
N ILE A 93 5.26 1.27 -6.75
CA ILE A 93 6.14 0.60 -5.80
C ILE A 93 7.16 1.59 -5.22
N SER A 94 7.90 2.30 -6.08
CA SER A 94 8.91 3.26 -5.60
C SER A 94 8.26 4.45 -4.91
N GLN A 95 7.14 4.96 -5.45
CA GLN A 95 6.39 6.06 -4.84
C GLN A 95 5.85 5.70 -3.45
N TRP A 96 5.34 4.47 -3.27
CA TRP A 96 4.83 4.04 -1.97
C TRP A 96 5.97 3.87 -0.97
N ARG A 97 7.10 3.30 -1.40
CA ARG A 97 8.29 3.17 -0.55
C ARG A 97 8.88 4.52 -0.14
N GLU A 98 8.87 5.49 -1.04
CA GLU A 98 9.29 6.86 -0.75
C GLU A 98 8.36 7.50 0.30
N LEU A 99 7.04 7.40 0.10
CA LEU A 99 6.04 7.93 1.04
C LEU A 99 6.12 7.25 2.43
N MET A 100 6.38 5.94 2.46
CA MET A 100 6.64 5.20 3.70
C MET A 100 7.89 5.69 4.41
N GLY A 101 8.97 5.95 3.67
CA GLY A 101 10.27 6.31 4.19
C GLY A 101 11.12 5.12 4.68
N PRO A 102 12.33 5.39 5.20
CA PRO A 102 13.25 4.35 5.67
C PRO A 102 12.64 3.40 6.72
N THR A 103 12.96 2.10 6.63
CA THR A 103 12.43 1.08 7.56
C THR A 103 12.75 1.36 9.03
N LYS A 104 13.96 1.88 9.31
CA LYS A 104 14.39 2.25 10.65
C LYS A 104 13.82 3.62 11.01
N VAL A 105 12.96 3.67 12.02
CA VAL A 105 12.20 4.87 12.39
C VAL A 105 13.12 6.04 12.74
N PHE A 106 14.19 5.79 13.50
CA PHE A 106 15.17 6.83 13.83
C PHE A 106 15.81 7.44 12.56
N ARG A 107 16.18 6.60 11.59
CA ARG A 107 16.72 7.06 10.32
C ARG A 107 15.67 7.85 9.54
N ALA A 108 14.43 7.38 9.49
CA ALA A 108 13.34 8.10 8.83
C ALA A 108 13.15 9.51 9.42
N ARG A 109 13.12 9.63 10.75
CA ARG A 109 13.02 10.93 11.44
C ARG A 109 14.18 11.87 11.11
N TYR A 110 15.39 11.32 10.97
CA TYR A 110 16.59 12.12 10.68
C TYR A 110 16.70 12.53 9.20
N THR A 111 16.46 11.61 8.26
CA THR A 111 16.71 11.86 6.83
C THR A 111 15.47 12.25 6.04
N SER A 112 14.27 11.94 6.54
CA SER A 112 13.02 12.05 5.77
C SER A 112 11.82 12.32 6.71
N PRO A 113 11.84 13.43 7.47
CA PRO A 113 10.95 13.66 8.62
C PRO A 113 9.45 13.74 8.27
N THR A 114 9.11 13.96 7.00
CA THR A 114 7.72 14.06 6.51
C THR A 114 7.12 12.71 6.10
N THR A 115 7.93 11.63 6.08
CA THR A 115 7.47 10.29 5.69
C THR A 115 6.63 9.62 6.76
N ILE A 116 5.79 8.66 6.36
CA ILE A 116 4.87 7.94 7.26
C ILE A 116 5.61 7.34 8.47
N ARG A 117 6.73 6.65 8.24
CA ARG A 117 7.51 6.02 9.30
C ARG A 117 8.16 7.01 10.24
N ALA A 118 8.53 8.19 9.75
CA ALA A 118 9.06 9.25 10.59
C ALA A 118 7.99 9.80 11.55
N LEU A 119 6.80 10.06 11.01
CA LEU A 119 5.68 10.67 11.73
C LEU A 119 5.02 9.72 12.73
N TYR A 120 4.78 8.46 12.34
CA TYR A 120 3.92 7.53 13.09
C TYR A 120 4.62 6.25 13.53
N GLY A 121 5.84 5.99 13.06
CA GLY A 121 6.58 4.80 13.43
C GLY A 121 6.99 4.84 14.91
N LEU A 122 6.88 3.71 15.60
CA LEU A 122 7.25 3.55 17.00
C LEU A 122 8.63 2.90 17.14
N THR A 123 8.86 1.81 16.39
CA THR A 123 10.11 1.02 16.41
C THR A 123 10.39 0.44 15.02
N ASP A 124 11.53 -0.21 14.82
CA ASP A 124 11.88 -0.83 13.54
C ASP A 124 10.86 -1.89 13.08
N THR A 125 10.24 -2.63 14.01
CA THR A 125 9.19 -3.62 13.69
C THR A 125 7.80 -2.97 13.61
N ARG A 126 7.49 -2.07 14.57
CA ARG A 126 6.25 -1.27 14.63
C ARG A 126 6.46 0.06 13.92
N ASN A 127 6.62 -0.02 12.61
CA ASN A 127 6.88 1.12 11.74
C ASN A 127 5.68 1.44 10.85
N THR A 128 4.44 1.19 11.32
CA THR A 128 3.19 1.67 10.72
C THR A 128 2.77 0.98 9.41
N THR A 129 3.69 0.76 8.47
CA THR A 129 3.34 0.35 7.09
C THR A 129 4.27 -0.70 6.49
N HIS A 130 3.70 -1.52 5.61
CA HIS A 130 4.41 -2.41 4.68
C HIS A 130 4.10 -2.01 3.24
N GLY A 131 5.03 -2.32 2.34
CA GLY A 131 4.78 -2.27 0.92
C GLY A 131 5.79 -3.09 0.16
N SER A 132 5.36 -3.56 -1.01
CA SER A 132 6.17 -4.39 -1.88
C SER A 132 7.48 -3.67 -2.28
N ASP A 133 8.51 -4.45 -2.57
CA ASP A 133 9.85 -3.94 -2.92
C ASP A 133 10.19 -4.05 -4.41
N SER A 134 9.41 -4.82 -5.16
CA SER A 134 9.61 -5.17 -6.56
C SER A 134 8.29 -5.62 -7.16
N GLU A 135 8.21 -5.66 -8.49
CA GLU A 135 7.00 -6.14 -9.17
C GLU A 135 6.71 -7.60 -8.83
N VAL A 136 7.75 -8.43 -8.69
CA VAL A 136 7.61 -9.84 -8.31
C VAL A 136 7.02 -9.98 -6.91
N SER A 137 7.50 -9.19 -5.94
CA SER A 137 6.90 -9.21 -4.60
C SER A 137 5.49 -8.63 -4.62
N ALA A 138 5.22 -7.56 -5.37
CA ALA A 138 3.87 -7.01 -5.50
C ALA A 138 2.87 -8.04 -6.03
N HIS A 139 3.20 -8.80 -7.08
CA HIS A 139 2.33 -9.85 -7.61
C HIS A 139 2.04 -10.94 -6.57
N ARG A 140 3.09 -11.46 -5.92
CA ARG A 140 2.96 -12.50 -4.89
C ARG A 140 2.13 -12.02 -3.70
N GLU A 141 2.43 -10.83 -3.20
CA GLU A 141 1.81 -10.25 -2.02
C GLU A 141 0.34 -9.86 -2.29
N ILE A 142 0.04 -9.26 -3.45
CA ILE A 142 -1.34 -8.97 -3.86
C ILE A 142 -2.14 -10.26 -3.97
N ALA A 143 -1.62 -11.31 -4.62
CA ALA A 143 -2.33 -12.59 -4.73
C ALA A 143 -2.57 -13.23 -3.34
N PHE A 144 -1.64 -13.08 -2.40
CA PHE A 144 -1.79 -13.58 -1.03
C PHE A 144 -2.91 -12.85 -0.28
N PHE A 145 -2.98 -11.52 -0.41
CA PHE A 145 -4.00 -10.72 0.29
C PHE A 145 -5.34 -10.66 -0.45
N PHE A 146 -5.36 -10.73 -1.77
CA PHE A 146 -6.57 -10.57 -2.57
C PHE A 146 -6.64 -11.72 -3.57
N PRO A 147 -6.93 -12.96 -3.12
CA PRO A 147 -6.92 -14.14 -3.97
C PRO A 147 -7.94 -14.04 -5.12
N ASP A 148 -9.02 -13.28 -4.93
CA ASP A 148 -10.06 -13.05 -5.94
C ASP A 148 -9.71 -11.91 -6.92
N PHE A 149 -8.51 -11.32 -6.83
CA PHE A 149 -8.06 -10.22 -7.68
C PHE A 149 -7.03 -10.69 -8.72
N SER A 150 -7.42 -10.68 -10.00
CA SER A 150 -6.53 -10.94 -11.12
C SER A 150 -5.82 -9.64 -11.55
N MET A 151 -4.54 -9.51 -11.21
CA MET A 151 -3.73 -8.36 -11.66
C MET A 151 -3.68 -8.27 -13.19
N LYS A 152 -3.54 -9.41 -13.87
CA LYS A 152 -3.49 -9.45 -15.33
C LYS A 152 -4.78 -8.90 -15.95
N GLU A 153 -5.94 -9.38 -15.51
CA GLU A 153 -7.23 -8.91 -16.02
C GLU A 153 -7.43 -7.42 -15.72
N TRP A 154 -7.05 -6.96 -14.52
CA TRP A 154 -7.14 -5.55 -14.19
C TRP A 154 -6.25 -4.69 -15.11
N MET A 155 -5.01 -5.10 -15.36
CA MET A 155 -4.09 -4.41 -16.27
C MET A 155 -4.62 -4.36 -17.71
N GLU A 156 -5.27 -5.42 -18.19
CA GLU A 156 -5.79 -5.50 -19.56
C GLU A 156 -7.10 -4.74 -19.75
N GLN A 157 -8.01 -4.82 -18.77
CA GLN A 157 -9.41 -4.40 -18.94
C GLN A 157 -9.72 -3.07 -18.24
N SER A 158 -9.11 -2.83 -17.08
CA SER A 158 -9.45 -1.70 -16.22
C SER A 158 -8.41 -0.57 -16.29
N GLU A 159 -7.12 -0.90 -16.25
CA GLU A 159 -6.01 0.06 -16.20
C GLU A 159 -6.15 1.20 -17.21
N PRO A 160 -6.50 0.98 -18.50
CA PRO A 160 -6.58 2.07 -19.46
C PRO A 160 -7.60 3.13 -19.04
N SER A 161 -8.73 2.73 -18.47
CA SER A 161 -9.76 3.65 -17.98
C SER A 161 -9.29 4.39 -16.73
N PHE A 162 -8.64 3.70 -15.79
CA PHE A 162 -8.08 4.30 -14.58
C PHE A 162 -6.97 5.32 -14.90
N ARG A 163 -6.11 5.02 -15.88
CA ARG A 163 -5.01 5.88 -16.31
C ARG A 163 -5.47 7.16 -17.00
N THR A 164 -6.61 7.14 -17.68
CA THR A 164 -7.16 8.33 -18.37
C THR A 164 -7.86 9.31 -17.43
N GLY A 165 -7.87 9.06 -16.12
CA GLY A 165 -8.38 10.00 -15.11
C GLY A 165 -9.90 10.03 -14.96
N ARG A 166 -10.63 9.07 -15.55
CA ARG A 166 -12.09 8.94 -15.39
C ARG A 166 -12.46 8.20 -14.10
N VAL A 167 -11.83 8.56 -13.00
CA VAL A 167 -11.97 7.89 -11.71
C VAL A 167 -12.48 8.88 -10.67
N HIS A 168 -13.32 8.40 -9.77
CA HIS A 168 -13.70 9.14 -8.57
C HIS A 168 -13.49 8.26 -7.35
N TYR A 169 -13.14 8.89 -6.23
CA TYR A 169 -13.02 8.20 -4.96
C TYR A 169 -14.41 8.00 -4.35
N ASP A 170 -14.81 6.74 -4.17
CA ASP A 170 -16.04 6.37 -3.46
C ASP A 170 -15.72 6.30 -1.96
N GLN A 171 -16.21 7.27 -1.20
CA GLN A 171 -15.93 7.38 0.24
C GLN A 171 -16.57 6.25 1.06
N GLN A 172 -17.68 5.67 0.60
CA GLN A 172 -18.34 4.57 1.32
C GLN A 172 -17.58 3.26 1.13
N ARG A 173 -17.13 2.98 -0.10
CA ARG A 173 -16.36 1.77 -0.43
C ARG A 173 -14.87 1.92 -0.15
N MET A 174 -14.41 3.14 0.11
CA MET A 174 -13.02 3.53 0.25
C MET A 174 -12.11 3.05 -0.89
N VAL A 175 -12.60 3.13 -2.12
CA VAL A 175 -11.87 2.75 -3.33
C VAL A 175 -12.18 3.74 -4.44
N HIS A 176 -11.30 3.84 -5.43
CA HIS A 176 -11.59 4.55 -6.66
C HIS A 176 -12.42 3.66 -7.58
N THR A 177 -13.46 4.25 -8.17
CA THR A 177 -14.29 3.59 -9.18
C THR A 177 -14.33 4.43 -10.45
N LEU A 178 -14.65 3.80 -11.57
CA LEU A 178 -14.82 4.51 -12.83
C LEU A 178 -16.06 5.39 -12.75
N LEU A 179 -15.96 6.60 -13.29
CA LEU A 179 -17.13 7.44 -13.53
C LEU A 179 -18.04 6.70 -14.53
N VAL A 180 -19.26 6.38 -14.10
CA VAL A 180 -20.28 5.83 -15.00
C VAL A 180 -20.64 6.95 -15.98
N GLN A 181 -20.48 6.70 -17.28
CA GLN A 181 -20.98 7.63 -18.29
C GLN A 181 -22.52 7.55 -18.25
N SER A 182 -23.16 8.63 -17.81
CA SER A 182 -24.59 8.87 -17.99
C SER A 182 -24.92 9.12 -19.47
#